data_AF-A0A671RYG4-F1
#
_entry.id   AF-A0A671RYG4-F1
#
_cell.length_a   1.000
_cell.length_b   1.000
_cell.length_c   1.000
_cell.angle_alpha   90.00
_cell.angle_beta   90.00
_cell.angle_gamma   90.00
#
_symmetry.space_group_name_H-M   'P 1'
#
loop_
_entity.id
_entity.type
_entity.pdbx_description
1 polymer ?
#
loop_
_entity_poly.entity_id
_entity_poly.type
_entity_poly.pdbx_seq_one_letter_code
_entity_poly.pdbx_strand_id
1 'polypeptide(L)'
;MSCKMYKVFYSLFCYLFFFIFPQRKILGSDFFNKVCGHLKLLEKEYFGLEFRHHTGSYVWLELLKPVAKQIKSDDVAFHFIVKFFPPDPGQLQRGLTRYLFALQLKQDLSNGSLTCNDNSAALLVSHILQAEIGDYDEELDAHHLENKQYVPNQEYLDHKIIRFHKKHRGHTPAESDVHLLEVARKMDMYGIRPHPAHDGEAMRINLAVTHMGVLVFQVSPSCLILYAMIHPNHLP
;
A
#
# COMPACT_ATOMS: atom_id res chain seq x y z
N MET A 1 3.95 20.77 13.10
CA MET A 1 3.74 20.66 11.65
C MET A 1 3.38 19.24 11.19
N SER A 2 3.80 18.16 11.87
CA SER A 2 3.51 16.77 11.47
C SER A 2 2.03 16.38 11.46
N CYS A 3 1.24 16.73 12.49
CA CYS A 3 -0.16 16.28 12.61
C CYS A 3 -1.11 16.84 11.52
N LYS A 4 -0.79 18.01 10.93
CA LYS A 4 -1.57 18.56 9.80
C LYS A 4 -1.33 17.80 8.49
N MET A 5 -0.19 17.13 8.32
CA MET A 5 0.10 16.36 7.11
C MET A 5 -0.70 15.04 7.06
N TYR A 6 -0.94 14.41 8.22
CA TYR A 6 -1.74 13.17 8.33
C TYR A 6 -3.22 13.37 7.96
N LYS A 7 -3.83 14.50 8.34
CA LYS A 7 -5.21 14.84 7.93
C LYS A 7 -5.33 15.29 6.47
N VAL A 8 -4.27 15.85 5.89
CA VAL A 8 -4.27 16.31 4.50
C VAL A 8 -4.25 15.15 3.50
N PHE A 9 -3.66 13.99 3.85
CA PHE A 9 -3.57 12.85 2.93
C PHE A 9 -4.87 12.04 2.76
N TYR A 10 -5.68 11.88 3.81
CA TYR A 10 -7.00 11.24 3.68
C TYR A 10 -7.95 12.05 2.77
N SER A 11 -7.76 13.38 2.71
CA SER A 11 -8.54 14.28 1.87
C SER A 11 -7.95 14.49 0.47
N LEU A 12 -6.63 14.32 0.29
CA LEU A 12 -5.98 14.42 -1.03
C LEU A 12 -6.45 13.36 -2.03
N PHE A 13 -6.98 12.23 -1.53
CA PHE A 13 -7.58 11.17 -2.33
C PHE A 13 -8.83 11.63 -3.12
N CYS A 14 -9.51 12.68 -2.65
CA CYS A 14 -10.68 13.25 -3.34
C CYS A 14 -10.37 14.54 -4.14
N TYR A 15 -9.30 15.28 -3.83
CA TYR A 15 -9.06 16.60 -4.43
C TYR A 15 -8.24 16.61 -5.73
N LEU A 16 -7.56 15.52 -6.08
CA LEU A 16 -6.94 15.37 -7.40
C LEU A 16 -7.96 15.16 -8.54
N PHE A 17 -9.23 14.92 -8.19
CA PHE A 17 -10.32 14.61 -9.09
C PHE A 17 -10.73 15.78 -10.00
N PHE A 18 -10.56 17.03 -9.56
CA PHE A 18 -11.25 18.17 -10.21
C PHE A 18 -10.42 19.02 -11.18
N PHE A 19 -9.08 18.95 -11.18
CA PHE A 19 -8.27 19.97 -11.88
C PHE A 19 -7.69 19.57 -13.25
N ILE A 20 -7.87 18.33 -13.72
CA ILE A 20 -7.20 17.85 -14.96
C ILE A 20 -8.19 17.62 -16.12
N PHE A 21 -9.44 18.05 -15.95
CA PHE A 21 -10.47 17.93 -16.98
C PHE A 21 -10.25 18.69 -18.32
N PRO A 22 -9.45 19.78 -18.42
CA PRO A 22 -9.43 20.53 -19.69
C PRO A 22 -8.36 20.10 -20.71
N GLN A 23 -7.61 19.01 -20.52
CA GLN A 23 -6.53 18.64 -21.46
C GLN A 23 -6.66 17.19 -21.97
N ARG A 24 -7.62 16.96 -22.87
CA ARG A 24 -7.99 15.66 -23.47
C ARG A 24 -6.88 14.94 -24.29
N LYS A 25 -5.63 15.41 -24.25
CA LYS A 25 -4.48 14.84 -24.98
C LYS A 25 -3.22 14.62 -24.13
N ILE A 26 -3.27 14.82 -22.81
CA ILE A 26 -2.09 14.61 -21.96
C ILE A 26 -1.66 13.14 -21.96
N LEU A 27 -0.35 12.89 -22.02
CA LEU A 27 0.19 11.55 -21.83
C LEU A 27 0.02 11.12 -20.37
N GLY A 28 -0.07 9.80 -20.13
CA GLY A 28 -0.12 9.26 -18.78
C GLY A 28 1.08 9.68 -17.93
N SER A 29 2.26 9.81 -18.55
CA SER A 29 3.48 10.34 -17.93
C SER A 29 3.32 11.78 -17.43
N ASP A 30 2.76 12.68 -18.25
CA ASP A 30 2.53 14.07 -17.86
C ASP A 30 1.52 14.18 -16.72
N PHE A 31 0.46 13.35 -16.76
CA PHE A 31 -0.52 13.29 -15.69
C PHE A 31 0.13 12.82 -14.38
N PHE A 32 0.85 11.69 -14.42
CA PHE A 32 1.57 11.16 -13.26
C PHE A 32 2.57 12.17 -12.69
N ASN A 33 3.35 12.82 -13.54
CA ASN A 33 4.31 13.85 -13.13
C ASN A 33 3.63 15.05 -12.46
N LYS A 34 2.43 15.45 -12.89
CA LYS A 34 1.65 16.50 -12.21
C LYS A 34 1.22 16.06 -10.81
N VAL A 35 0.78 14.81 -10.65
CA VAL A 35 0.43 14.25 -9.32
C VAL A 35 1.66 14.26 -8.41
N CYS A 36 2.80 13.72 -8.87
CA CYS A 36 4.04 13.72 -8.10
C CYS A 36 4.52 15.14 -7.77
N GLY A 37 4.38 16.08 -8.72
CA GLY A 37 4.71 17.49 -8.52
C GLY A 37 3.85 18.16 -7.45
N HIS A 38 2.55 17.87 -7.42
CA HIS A 38 1.63 18.35 -6.37
C HIS A 38 2.01 17.81 -4.99
N LEU A 39 2.39 16.53 -4.93
CA LEU A 39 2.89 15.89 -3.70
C LEU A 39 4.31 16.35 -3.31
N LYS A 40 5.04 17.03 -4.20
CA LYS A 40 6.48 17.30 -4.08
C LYS A 40 7.30 16.01 -3.90
N LEU A 41 6.87 14.94 -4.56
CA LEU A 41 7.50 13.62 -4.51
C LEU A 41 8.71 13.57 -5.46
N LEU A 42 9.88 13.33 -4.88
CA LEU A 42 11.14 13.22 -5.64
C LEU A 42 11.40 11.79 -6.13
N GLU A 43 11.18 10.79 -5.27
CA GLU A 43 11.40 9.37 -5.55
C GLU A 43 10.13 8.74 -6.16
N LYS A 44 9.71 9.25 -7.32
CA LYS A 44 8.45 8.86 -7.98
C LYS A 44 8.50 7.48 -8.65
N GLU A 45 9.69 6.95 -8.90
CA GLU A 45 9.93 5.66 -9.56
C GLU A 45 9.30 4.47 -8.83
N TYR A 46 9.02 4.58 -7.53
CA TYR A 46 8.39 3.54 -6.73
C TYR A 46 6.87 3.47 -6.88
N PHE A 47 6.25 4.48 -7.49
CA PHE A 47 4.80 4.63 -7.48
C PHE A 47 4.19 4.57 -8.89
N GLY A 48 2.89 4.35 -8.93
CA GLY A 48 2.10 4.47 -10.14
C GLY A 48 0.68 4.94 -9.83
N LEU A 49 -0.09 5.12 -10.89
CA LEU A 49 -1.53 5.35 -10.80
C LEU A 49 -2.25 4.12 -11.34
N GLU A 50 -3.26 3.65 -10.62
CA GLU A 50 -4.21 2.67 -11.11
C GLU A 50 -5.62 3.25 -11.14
N PHE A 51 -6.48 2.72 -11.99
CA PHE A 51 -7.89 3.08 -12.03
C PHE A 51 -8.73 1.85 -12.28
N ARG A 52 -10.01 1.92 -11.87
CA ARG A 52 -10.95 0.83 -12.08
C ARG A 52 -11.34 0.78 -13.55
N HIS A 53 -10.99 -0.30 -14.23
CA HIS A 53 -11.40 -0.56 -15.60
C HIS A 53 -12.89 -0.91 -15.66
N HIS A 54 -13.50 -0.77 -16.83
CA HIS A 54 -14.94 -1.07 -17.01
C HIS A 54 -15.30 -2.55 -16.79
N THR A 55 -14.30 -3.44 -16.79
CA THR A 55 -14.45 -4.87 -16.41
C THR A 55 -14.49 -5.08 -14.90
N GLY A 56 -14.31 -4.02 -14.11
CA GLY A 56 -14.32 -4.05 -12.65
C GLY A 56 -12.94 -4.23 -12.01
N SER A 57 -11.93 -4.65 -12.77
CA SER A 57 -10.54 -4.84 -12.31
C SER A 57 -9.76 -3.52 -12.29
N TYR A 58 -8.78 -3.41 -11.39
CA TYR A 58 -7.83 -2.31 -11.41
C TYR A 58 -6.77 -2.52 -12.48
N VAL A 59 -6.41 -1.45 -13.20
CA VAL A 59 -5.36 -1.45 -14.22
C VAL A 59 -4.46 -0.24 -14.03
N TRP A 60 -3.17 -0.41 -14.32
CA TRP A 60 -2.20 0.68 -14.26
C TRP A 60 -2.40 1.67 -15.40
N LEU A 61 -2.23 2.95 -15.10
CA LEU A 61 -2.09 4.01 -16.10
C LEU A 61 -0.84 3.76 -16.96
N GLU A 62 -1.04 3.62 -18.25
CA GLU A 62 0.03 3.51 -19.24
C GLU A 62 0.64 4.89 -19.51
N LEU A 63 1.93 5.06 -19.17
CA LEU A 63 2.59 6.37 -19.22
C LEU A 63 2.82 6.91 -20.64
N LEU A 64 2.88 6.03 -21.64
CA LEU A 64 3.13 6.36 -23.05
C LEU A 64 1.84 6.57 -23.86
N LYS A 65 0.68 6.29 -23.28
CA LYS A 65 -0.62 6.49 -23.95
C LYS A 65 -1.30 7.75 -23.41
N PRO A 66 -2.03 8.49 -24.27
CA PRO A 66 -2.91 9.56 -23.81
C PRO A 66 -3.91 9.04 -22.78
N VAL A 67 -4.14 9.78 -21.69
CA VAL A 67 -5.08 9.38 -20.62
C VAL A 67 -6.48 9.14 -21.19
N ALA A 68 -6.95 10.04 -22.08
CA ALA A 68 -8.25 9.95 -22.73
C ALA A 68 -8.44 8.69 -23.61
N LYS A 69 -7.37 7.98 -23.98
CA LYS A 69 -7.47 6.70 -24.70
C LYS A 69 -7.58 5.49 -23.77
N GLN A 70 -7.37 5.68 -22.47
CA GLN A 70 -7.35 4.62 -21.45
C GLN A 70 -8.62 4.61 -20.60
N ILE A 71 -9.23 5.79 -20.42
CA ILE A 71 -10.49 5.95 -19.68
C ILE A 71 -11.68 6.08 -20.63
N LYS A 72 -12.83 5.52 -20.22
CA LYS A 72 -14.10 5.61 -20.97
C LYS A 72 -15.08 6.61 -20.37
N SER A 73 -14.95 6.87 -19.08
CA SER A 73 -15.80 7.79 -18.33
C SER A 73 -14.97 9.01 -17.93
N ASP A 74 -15.68 10.12 -17.81
CA ASP A 74 -15.15 11.36 -17.27
C ASP A 74 -15.06 11.31 -15.73
N ASP A 75 -15.78 10.40 -15.10
CA ASP A 75 -15.84 10.22 -13.64
C ASP A 75 -14.95 9.02 -13.19
N VAL A 76 -13.65 9.08 -13.48
CA VAL A 76 -12.69 8.01 -13.14
C VAL A 76 -11.79 8.43 -11.99
N ALA A 77 -11.86 7.68 -10.90
CA ALA A 77 -10.92 7.80 -9.78
C ALA A 77 -9.61 7.07 -10.06
N PHE A 78 -8.50 7.79 -9.93
CA PHE A 78 -7.16 7.23 -9.94
C PHE A 78 -6.65 7.05 -8.51
N HIS A 79 -6.08 5.88 -8.23
CA HIS A 79 -5.44 5.54 -6.97
C HIS A 79 -3.92 5.65 -7.15
N PHE A 80 -3.26 6.37 -6.25
CA PHE A 80 -1.81 6.47 -6.21
C PHE A 80 -1.25 5.35 -5.35
N ILE A 81 -0.56 4.39 -5.96
CA ILE A 81 -0.20 3.11 -5.35
C ILE A 81 1.31 2.90 -5.44
N VAL A 82 1.90 2.25 -4.43
CA VAL A 82 3.28 1.75 -4.52
C VAL A 82 3.33 0.60 -5.52
N LYS A 83 4.09 0.78 -6.59
CA LYS A 83 4.26 -0.21 -7.66
C LYS A 83 5.47 -1.10 -7.43
N PHE A 84 6.56 -0.53 -6.89
CA PHE A 84 7.81 -1.25 -6.68
C PHE A 84 8.23 -1.12 -5.23
N PHE A 85 8.25 -2.24 -4.52
CA PHE A 85 8.72 -2.30 -3.15
C PHE A 85 10.22 -2.63 -3.15
N PRO A 86 11.09 -1.74 -2.66
CA PRO A 86 12.50 -2.06 -2.53
C PRO A 86 12.67 -3.15 -1.46
N PRO A 87 13.59 -4.12 -1.64
CA PRO A 87 13.86 -5.14 -0.62
C PRO A 87 14.40 -4.54 0.69
N ASP A 88 15.06 -3.38 0.60
CA ASP A 88 15.55 -2.63 1.74
C ASP A 88 14.89 -1.25 1.83
N PRO A 89 14.06 -0.96 2.85
CA PRO A 89 13.46 0.36 3.03
C PRO A 89 14.49 1.45 3.31
N GLY A 90 15.72 1.11 3.70
CA GLY A 90 16.84 2.05 3.79
C GLY A 90 17.20 2.72 2.45
N GLN A 91 16.74 2.15 1.32
CA GLN A 91 16.89 2.76 0.00
C GLN A 91 16.01 4.00 -0.17
N LEU A 92 14.91 4.12 0.58
CA LEU A 92 14.02 5.29 0.54
C LEU A 92 14.69 6.45 1.28
N GLN A 93 15.15 7.46 0.55
CA GLN A 93 15.92 8.57 1.12
C GLN A 93 15.02 9.65 1.72
N ARG A 94 13.83 9.89 1.15
CA ARG A 94 12.96 10.99 1.56
C ARG A 94 11.92 10.55 2.58
N GLY A 95 11.70 11.40 3.59
CA GLY A 95 10.68 11.18 4.61
C GLY A 95 9.27 11.05 4.03
N LEU A 96 8.93 11.85 3.01
CA LEU A 96 7.64 11.74 2.32
C LEU A 96 7.47 10.36 1.67
N THR A 97 8.50 9.83 1.03
CA THR A 97 8.46 8.51 0.39
C THR A 97 8.20 7.42 1.42
N ARG A 98 8.93 7.42 2.54
CA ARG A 98 8.70 6.47 3.64
C ARG A 98 7.28 6.57 4.21
N TYR A 99 6.77 7.78 4.39
CA TYR A 99 5.40 8.02 4.81
C TYR A 99 4.35 7.45 3.83
N LEU A 100 4.53 7.65 2.51
CA LEU A 100 3.62 7.10 1.51
C LEU A 100 3.64 5.57 1.49
N PHE A 101 4.80 4.96 1.69
CA PHE A 101 4.91 3.51 1.86
C PHE A 101 4.21 3.02 3.14
N ALA A 102 4.33 3.75 4.26
CA ALA A 102 3.62 3.43 5.50
C ALA A 102 2.10 3.49 5.30
N LEU A 103 1.60 4.48 4.55
CA LEU A 103 0.19 4.55 4.16
C LEU A 103 -0.25 3.37 3.29
N GLN A 104 0.59 2.96 2.33
CA GLN A 104 0.30 1.79 1.50
C GLN A 104 0.20 0.51 2.35
N LEU A 105 1.13 0.30 3.28
CA LEU A 105 1.12 -0.86 4.18
C LEU A 105 -0.11 -0.86 5.09
N LYS A 106 -0.50 0.30 5.62
CA LYS A 106 -1.74 0.46 6.36
C LYS A 106 -2.96 0.05 5.53
N GLN A 107 -3.02 0.51 4.27
CA GLN A 107 -4.10 0.13 3.36
C GLN A 107 -4.10 -1.39 3.11
N ASP A 108 -2.93 -1.97 2.85
CA ASP A 108 -2.77 -3.40 2.57
C ASP A 108 -3.09 -4.28 3.81
N LEU A 109 -2.85 -3.79 5.02
CA LEU A 109 -3.30 -4.46 6.26
C LEU A 109 -4.82 -4.40 6.38
N SER A 110 -5.42 -3.21 6.20
CA SER A 110 -6.86 -3.01 6.40
C SER A 110 -7.73 -3.80 5.42
N ASN A 111 -7.25 -3.99 4.19
CA ASN A 111 -7.95 -4.75 3.16
C ASN A 111 -7.53 -6.23 3.11
N GLY A 112 -6.61 -6.67 3.96
CA GLY A 112 -6.12 -8.05 4.03
C GLY A 112 -5.14 -8.47 2.92
N SER A 113 -4.62 -7.54 2.13
CA SER A 113 -3.60 -7.83 1.09
C SER A 113 -2.24 -8.18 1.70
N LEU A 114 -1.88 -7.57 2.84
CA LEU A 114 -0.67 -7.90 3.58
C LEU A 114 -1.02 -8.93 4.67
N THR A 115 -0.93 -10.22 4.32
CA THR A 115 -1.18 -11.28 5.29
C THR A 115 0.04 -11.46 6.20
N CYS A 116 -0.23 -11.55 7.51
CA CYS A 116 0.78 -11.82 8.53
C CYS A 116 0.11 -12.43 9.76
N ASN A 117 0.91 -12.98 10.69
CA ASN A 117 0.36 -13.50 11.95
C ASN A 117 -0.10 -12.37 12.88
N ASP A 118 -0.99 -12.71 13.82
CA ASP A 118 -1.58 -11.78 14.80
C ASP A 118 -0.56 -10.89 15.54
N ASN A 119 0.60 -11.44 15.90
CA ASN A 119 1.62 -10.69 16.62
C ASN A 119 2.26 -9.63 15.71
N SER A 120 2.48 -9.97 14.44
CA SER A 120 3.03 -9.06 13.44
C SER A 120 2.02 -7.99 13.06
N ALA A 121 0.76 -8.37 12.86
CA ALA A 121 -0.36 -7.45 12.64
C ALA A 121 -0.47 -6.44 13.79
N ALA A 122 -0.53 -6.91 15.04
CA ALA A 122 -0.61 -6.04 16.20
C ALA A 122 0.61 -5.10 16.34
N LEU A 123 1.82 -5.60 16.05
CA LEU A 123 3.02 -4.77 16.05
C LEU A 123 2.99 -3.69 14.98
N LEU A 124 2.59 -4.02 13.74
CA LEU A 124 2.45 -3.06 12.65
C LEU A 124 1.42 -1.97 13.02
N VAL A 125 0.24 -2.37 13.50
CA VAL A 125 -0.80 -1.42 13.92
C VAL A 125 -0.30 -0.52 15.05
N SER A 126 0.47 -1.03 16.01
CA SER A 126 1.01 -0.20 17.09
C SER A 126 1.97 0.90 16.62
N HIS A 127 2.74 0.67 15.55
CA HIS A 127 3.56 1.71 14.93
C HIS A 127 2.70 2.74 14.16
N ILE A 128 1.60 2.29 13.53
CA ILE A 128 0.63 3.19 12.89
C ILE A 128 -0.03 4.10 13.94
N LEU A 129 -0.40 3.55 15.11
CA LEU A 129 -0.93 4.36 16.22
C LEU A 129 0.06 5.42 16.67
N GLN A 130 1.30 5.02 16.97
CA GLN A 130 2.34 5.97 17.40
C GLN A 130 2.56 7.09 16.37
N ALA A 131 2.49 6.77 15.07
CA ALA A 131 2.62 7.76 14.00
C ALA A 131 1.43 8.74 13.92
N GLU A 132 0.21 8.26 14.17
CA GLU A 132 -1.02 9.04 14.00
C GLU A 132 -1.42 9.83 15.25
N ILE A 133 -1.36 9.20 16.43
CA ILE A 133 -1.89 9.74 17.69
C ILE A 133 -0.80 10.06 18.72
N GLY A 134 0.46 9.66 18.48
CA GLY A 134 1.58 9.92 19.39
C GLY A 134 1.67 8.89 20.50
N ASP A 135 2.27 9.26 21.64
CA ASP A 135 2.45 8.36 22.78
C ASP A 135 1.12 7.80 23.30
N TYR A 136 1.14 6.54 23.73
CA TYR A 136 0.00 5.86 24.33
C TYR A 136 -0.72 6.70 25.39
N ASP A 137 -2.04 6.79 25.23
CA ASP A 137 -2.98 7.29 26.21
C ASP A 137 -4.21 6.38 26.23
N GLU A 138 -4.67 5.97 27.41
CA GLU A 138 -5.68 4.92 27.54
C GLU A 138 -7.02 5.28 26.89
N GLU A 139 -7.49 6.52 27.08
CA GLU A 139 -8.77 6.98 26.54
C GLU A 139 -8.67 7.24 25.04
N LEU A 140 -7.58 7.90 24.60
CA LEU A 140 -7.33 8.20 23.19
C LEU A 140 -7.17 6.94 22.34
N ASP A 141 -6.38 5.96 22.81
CA ASP A 141 -6.16 4.69 22.11
C ASP A 141 -7.45 3.90 21.96
N ALA A 142 -8.21 3.75 23.06
CA ALA A 142 -9.47 3.01 23.05
C ALA A 142 -10.46 3.63 22.07
N HIS A 143 -10.64 4.96 22.14
CA HIS A 143 -11.50 5.68 21.20
C HIS A 143 -11.03 5.56 19.75
N HIS A 144 -9.72 5.63 19.50
CA HIS A 144 -9.18 5.57 18.14
C HIS A 144 -9.32 4.18 17.52
N LEU A 145 -9.10 3.11 18.29
CA LEU A 145 -9.28 1.73 17.84
C LEU A 145 -10.76 1.39 17.64
N GLU A 146 -11.68 1.92 18.45
CA GLU A 146 -13.12 1.73 18.25
C GLU A 146 -13.62 2.38 16.94
N ASN A 147 -13.07 3.54 16.57
CA ASN A 147 -13.54 4.31 15.41
C ASN A 147 -12.81 3.99 14.10
N LYS A 148 -11.78 3.13 14.13
CA LYS A 148 -10.95 2.88 12.95
C LYS A 148 -10.39 1.47 12.88
N GLN A 149 -10.74 0.80 11.78
CA GLN A 149 -10.24 -0.54 11.45
C GLN A 149 -8.87 -0.47 10.74
N TYR A 150 -7.87 -1.16 11.28
CA TYR A 150 -6.55 -1.36 10.69
C TYR A 150 -6.32 -2.77 10.18
N VAL A 151 -7.03 -3.75 10.75
CA VAL A 151 -6.96 -5.17 10.38
C VAL A 151 -8.33 -5.83 10.53
N PRO A 152 -8.66 -6.89 9.76
CA PRO A 152 -10.00 -7.49 9.77
C PRO A 152 -10.45 -8.06 11.13
N ASN A 153 -9.53 -8.50 11.99
CA ASN A 153 -9.80 -9.13 13.29
C ASN A 153 -9.31 -8.27 14.48
N GLN A 154 -9.40 -6.94 14.35
CA GLN A 154 -8.76 -5.98 15.25
C GLN A 154 -9.15 -6.16 16.72
N GLU A 155 -10.43 -6.40 17.01
CA GLU A 155 -10.98 -6.45 18.36
C GLU A 155 -10.32 -7.58 19.19
N TYR A 156 -9.91 -8.68 18.54
CA TYR A 156 -9.17 -9.76 19.17
C TYR A 156 -7.71 -9.40 19.48
N LEU A 157 -7.18 -8.38 18.80
CA LEU A 157 -5.79 -7.95 18.84
C LEU A 157 -5.56 -6.69 19.68
N ASP A 158 -6.60 -5.95 20.08
CA ASP A 158 -6.48 -4.68 20.81
C ASP A 158 -5.53 -4.75 22.00
N HIS A 159 -5.64 -5.78 22.84
CA HIS A 159 -4.74 -5.95 23.99
C HIS A 159 -3.25 -6.09 23.58
N LYS A 160 -2.97 -6.73 22.44
CA LYS A 160 -1.61 -6.84 21.89
C LYS A 160 -1.15 -5.53 21.27
N ILE A 161 -2.03 -4.86 20.52
CA ILE A 161 -1.77 -3.56 19.90
C ILE A 161 -1.37 -2.56 20.98
N ILE A 162 -2.19 -2.42 22.02
CA ILE A 162 -1.94 -1.53 23.16
C ILE A 162 -0.64 -1.91 23.90
N ARG A 163 -0.39 -3.21 24.10
CA ARG A 163 0.86 -3.68 24.74
C ARG A 163 2.11 -3.27 23.95
N PHE A 164 2.06 -3.28 22.62
CA PHE A 164 3.16 -2.81 21.80
C PHE A 164 3.23 -1.28 21.78
N HIS A 165 2.10 -0.58 21.67
CA HIS A 165 2.06 0.88 21.60
C HIS A 165 2.70 1.53 22.83
N LYS A 166 2.44 0.99 24.03
CA LYS A 166 3.09 1.40 25.29
C LYS A 166 4.62 1.39 25.26
N LYS A 167 5.24 0.61 24.36
CA LYS A 167 6.70 0.50 24.23
C LYS A 167 7.32 1.52 23.27
N HIS A 168 6.50 2.23 22.50
CA HIS A 168 6.96 3.16 21.45
C HIS A 168 7.06 4.61 21.94
N ARG A 169 6.91 4.83 23.25
CA ARG A 169 6.91 6.16 23.86
C ARG A 169 8.14 6.98 23.45
N GLY A 170 7.88 8.20 22.99
CA GLY A 170 8.89 9.14 22.54
C GLY A 170 9.30 8.99 21.07
N HIS A 171 8.84 7.94 20.38
CA HIS A 171 9.07 7.85 18.93
C HIS A 171 8.27 8.91 18.19
N THR A 172 8.95 9.61 17.29
CA THR A 172 8.31 10.53 16.35
C THR A 172 7.54 9.76 15.27
N PRO A 173 6.63 10.42 14.54
CA PRO A 173 5.94 9.77 13.43
C PRO A 173 6.88 9.25 12.33
N ALA A 174 7.96 9.98 12.04
CA ALA A 174 8.94 9.56 11.04
C ALA A 174 9.73 8.32 11.47
N GLU A 175 10.07 8.19 12.75
CA GLU A 175 10.71 6.98 13.30
C GLU A 175 9.73 5.80 13.31
N SER A 176 8.46 6.06 13.62
CA SER A 176 7.41 5.05 13.57
C SER A 176 7.18 4.51 12.17
N ASP A 177 7.18 5.37 11.14
CA ASP A 177 7.12 4.96 9.74
C ASP A 177 8.33 4.09 9.35
N VAL A 178 9.54 4.41 9.82
CA VAL A 178 10.75 3.60 9.57
C VAL A 178 10.61 2.22 10.22
N HIS A 179 10.24 2.14 11.49
CA HIS A 179 10.06 0.87 12.19
C HIS A 179 8.95 0.02 11.56
N LEU A 180 7.85 0.65 11.12
CA LEU A 180 6.77 -0.03 10.40
C LEU A 180 7.32 -0.72 9.13
N LEU A 181 8.14 -0.02 8.34
CA LEU A 181 8.74 -0.57 7.13
C LEU A 181 9.74 -1.70 7.44
N GLU A 182 10.52 -1.58 8.52
CA GLU A 182 11.46 -2.62 8.96
C GLU A 182 10.78 -3.91 9.43
N VAL A 183 9.61 -3.80 10.05
CA VAL A 183 8.79 -4.94 10.43
C VAL A 183 8.14 -5.53 9.17
N ALA A 184 7.53 -4.69 8.33
CA ALA A 184 6.79 -5.13 7.15
C ALA A 184 7.67 -5.86 6.14
N ARG A 185 8.92 -5.41 5.90
CA ARG A 185 9.83 -6.06 4.94
C ARG A 185 10.18 -7.52 5.27
N LYS A 186 9.95 -7.95 6.52
CA LYS A 186 10.21 -9.31 6.99
C LYS A 186 9.01 -10.24 6.75
N MET A 187 7.89 -9.72 6.24
CA MET A 187 6.69 -10.49 5.96
C MET A 187 6.78 -11.10 4.56
N ASP A 188 6.31 -12.33 4.41
CA ASP A 188 6.36 -13.06 3.14
C ASP A 188 5.58 -12.37 2.02
N MET A 189 4.50 -11.67 2.37
CA MET A 189 3.65 -10.95 1.42
C MET A 189 4.07 -9.49 1.20
N TYR A 190 5.24 -9.06 1.71
CA TYR A 190 5.71 -7.69 1.52
C TYR A 190 5.94 -7.36 0.05
N GLY A 191 5.17 -6.39 -0.46
CA GLY A 191 5.24 -5.96 -1.86
C GLY A 191 4.76 -6.99 -2.88
N ILE A 192 4.18 -8.10 -2.42
CA ILE A 192 3.61 -9.13 -3.28
C ILE A 192 2.20 -8.70 -3.70
N ARG A 193 1.97 -8.61 -5.01
CA ARG A 193 0.64 -8.34 -5.60
C ARG A 193 0.21 -9.53 -6.46
N PRO A 194 -0.53 -10.49 -5.89
CA PRO A 194 -0.99 -11.66 -6.63
C PRO A 194 -2.08 -11.28 -7.63
N HIS A 195 -2.00 -11.83 -8.83
CA HIS A 195 -2.98 -11.70 -9.90
C HIS A 195 -3.65 -13.05 -10.15
N PRO A 196 -4.99 -13.14 -10.10
CA PRO A 196 -5.71 -14.38 -10.39
C PRO A 196 -5.40 -14.91 -11.78
N ALA A 197 -5.13 -16.21 -11.86
CA ALA A 197 -4.85 -16.92 -13.09
C ALA A 197 -5.36 -18.37 -13.00
N HIS A 198 -5.26 -19.08 -14.12
CA HIS A 198 -5.52 -20.51 -14.20
C HIS A 198 -4.30 -21.20 -14.81
N ASP A 199 -3.95 -22.38 -14.32
CA ASP A 199 -2.93 -23.22 -14.94
C ASP A 199 -3.50 -24.03 -16.12
N GLY A 200 -2.67 -24.91 -16.70
CA GLY A 200 -3.06 -25.77 -17.82
C GLY A 200 -4.17 -26.77 -17.50
N GLU A 201 -4.44 -27.03 -16.22
CA GLU A 201 -5.49 -27.93 -15.73
C GLU A 201 -6.73 -27.15 -15.23
N ALA A 202 -6.79 -25.84 -15.51
CA ALA A 202 -7.83 -24.91 -15.06
C ALA A 202 -7.93 -24.76 -13.53
N MET A 203 -6.89 -25.14 -12.78
CA MET A 203 -6.83 -24.88 -11.35
C MET A 203 -6.60 -23.39 -11.10
N ARG A 204 -7.34 -22.83 -10.13
CA ARG A 204 -7.18 -21.43 -9.73
C ARG A 204 -5.88 -21.22 -8.98
N ILE A 205 -5.05 -20.34 -9.52
CA ILE A 205 -3.77 -19.92 -8.95
C ILE A 205 -3.71 -18.39 -8.89
N ASN A 206 -2.75 -17.85 -8.15
CA ASN A 206 -2.35 -16.45 -8.31
C ASN A 206 -0.89 -16.36 -8.71
N LEU A 207 -0.58 -15.41 -9.59
CA LEU A 207 0.78 -15.12 -10.02
C LEU A 207 1.22 -13.78 -9.45
N ALA A 208 2.43 -13.68 -8.93
CA ALA A 208 3.01 -12.41 -8.54
C ALA A 208 4.43 -12.27 -9.09
N VAL A 209 4.87 -11.05 -9.36
CA VAL A 209 6.24 -10.79 -9.85
C VAL A 209 7.05 -10.19 -8.72
N THR A 210 8.28 -10.68 -8.56
CA THR A 210 9.26 -10.16 -7.61
C THR A 210 10.61 -9.96 -8.31
N HIS A 211 11.55 -9.32 -7.62
CA HIS A 211 12.93 -9.21 -8.09
C HIS A 211 13.64 -10.57 -8.24
N MET A 212 13.14 -11.64 -7.59
CA MET A 212 13.69 -12.99 -7.65
C MET A 212 13.11 -13.86 -8.77
N GLY A 213 11.98 -13.44 -9.36
CA GLY A 213 11.25 -14.20 -10.37
C GLY A 213 9.73 -14.10 -10.22
N VAL A 214 9.01 -15.02 -10.88
CA VAL A 214 7.55 -15.12 -10.81
C VAL A 214 7.17 -16.13 -9.72
N LEU A 215 6.33 -15.69 -8.78
CA LEU A 215 5.76 -16.53 -7.73
C LEU A 215 4.41 -17.09 -8.19
N VAL A 216 4.18 -18.38 -7.92
CA VAL A 216 2.90 -19.05 -8.14
C VAL A 216 2.33 -19.40 -6.78
N PHE A 217 1.13 -18.91 -6.48
CA PHE A 217 0.39 -19.20 -5.26
C PHE A 217 -0.81 -20.08 -5.58
N GLN A 218 -0.99 -21.15 -4.80
CA GLN A 218 -2.22 -21.91 -4.83
C GLN A 218 -3.26 -21.26 -3.91
N VAL A 219 -4.49 -21.09 -4.40
CA VAL A 219 -5.60 -20.58 -3.60
C VAL A 219 -6.08 -21.70 -2.69
N SER A 220 -5.82 -21.60 -1.38
CA SER A 220 -6.48 -22.42 -0.37
C SER A 220 -7.59 -21.61 0.31
N PRO A 221 -8.61 -22.25 0.93
CA PRO A 221 -9.68 -21.54 1.64
C PRO A 221 -9.20 -20.64 2.78
N SER A 222 -7.97 -20.84 3.27
CA SER A 222 -7.46 -20.23 4.50
C SER A 222 -6.26 -19.31 4.27
N CYS A 223 -5.54 -19.46 3.14
CA CYS A 223 -4.31 -18.72 2.86
C CYS A 223 -3.87 -18.83 1.39
N LEU A 224 -3.03 -17.89 0.96
CA LEU A 224 -2.21 -18.03 -0.24
C LEU A 224 -0.96 -18.84 0.10
N ILE A 225 -0.82 -20.03 -0.49
CA ILE A 225 0.34 -20.89 -0.27
C ILE A 225 1.27 -20.72 -1.45
N LEU A 226 2.53 -20.32 -1.20
CA LEU A 226 3.56 -20.30 -2.23
C LEU A 226 3.79 -21.73 -2.74
N TYR A 227 3.43 -21.98 -3.99
CA TYR A 227 3.48 -23.28 -4.63
C TYR A 227 4.80 -23.46 -5.41
N ALA A 228 5.23 -22.42 -6.15
CA ALA A 228 6.45 -22.46 -6.93
C ALA A 228 7.05 -21.06 -7.14
N MET A 229 8.35 -21.00 -7.44
CA MET A 229 9.05 -19.82 -7.93
C MET A 229 9.70 -20.16 -9.27
N ILE A 230 9.37 -19.39 -10.31
CA ILE A 230 9.96 -19.51 -11.64
C ILE A 230 11.06 -18.46 -11.76
N HIS A 231 12.31 -18.91 -11.80
CA HIS A 231 13.45 -18.01 -11.99
C HIS A 231 13.52 -17.47 -13.43
N PRO A 232 14.03 -16.24 -13.62
CA PRO A 232 14.14 -15.62 -14.95
C PRO A 232 14.88 -16.48 -15.97
N ASN A 233 15.87 -17.27 -15.51
CA ASN A 233 16.68 -18.15 -16.36
C ASN A 233 15.93 -19.39 -16.88
N HIS A 234 14.68 -19.58 -16.46
CA HIS A 234 13.82 -20.71 -16.87
C HIS A 234 12.53 -20.25 -17.56
N LEU A 235 12.41 -18.96 -17.89
CA LEU A 235 11.36 -18.48 -18.78
C LEU A 235 11.78 -18.70 -20.23
N PRO A 236 10.90 -19.25 -21.09
CA PRO A 236 11.21 -19.51 -22.51
C PRO A 236 11.46 -18.23 -23.33
#